data_AF-A0A533V1N9-F1
#
_entry.id   AF-A0A533V1N9-F1
#
_cell.length_a   1.000
_cell.length_b   1.000
_cell.length_c   1.000
_cell.angle_alpha   90.00
_cell.angle_beta   90.00
_cell.angle_gamma   90.00
#
_symmetry.space_group_name_H-M   'P 1'
#
loop_
_entity.id
_entity.type
_entity.pdbx_description
1 polymer ?
#
loop_
_entity_poly.entity_id
_entity_poly.type
_entity_poly.pdbx_seq_one_letter_code
_entity_poly.pdbx_strand_id
1 'polypeptide(L)'
;MSALLRDRVWVMLSEVAKRGVYPLHGSRLGIFRIPVEITGHSDVSAIINSLKSSGFKVDSYADRIYVTDKWTESGTESGIDATTKQAVEANLEITVEIVTGDVVDIIYQIKPLEYFGDHYWIKNYRQKTDTKAKIIIDTIIWNTKIGDKLIDHFKKSQKLSPDDALKKLDEMTPLKMKPISREASLTQDVKALDKNVPQPQVQASPPSATTATQTPPAMTGGNTTISLVGTGNSYSKIEGPIDPDFKSKRQVTGTYQGIKVWGPIDPPGQVGIWGTEVTVDFDICIADGACIEACPVNVFEWIDTPGHPASEKKPFMIREKDCIFCMACENVCPPQCVKIFQRNQ
;
A
#
# COMPACT_ATOMS: atom_id res chain seq x y z
N MET A 1 10.58 -13.70 -4.66
CA MET A 1 10.07 -12.32 -4.82
C MET A 1 9.04 -12.33 -5.94
N SER A 2 7.74 -12.37 -5.59
CA SER A 2 6.64 -12.42 -6.57
C SER A 2 6.50 -11.07 -7.27
N ALA A 3 6.75 -11.04 -8.58
CA ALA A 3 6.79 -9.85 -9.43
C ALA A 3 5.48 -9.64 -10.22
N LEU A 4 4.34 -10.13 -9.72
CA LEU A 4 3.09 -10.25 -10.50
C LEU A 4 1.90 -9.42 -9.99
N LEU A 5 2.14 -8.46 -9.09
CA LEU A 5 1.24 -7.33 -8.84
C LEU A 5 1.67 -6.11 -9.69
N ARG A 6 1.89 -6.32 -10.99
CA ARG A 6 2.10 -5.20 -11.93
C ARG A 6 0.88 -4.29 -12.05
N ASP A 7 -0.26 -4.72 -11.52
CA ASP A 7 -1.38 -3.85 -11.15
C ASP A 7 -1.36 -3.58 -9.65
N ARG A 8 -0.39 -2.76 -9.22
CA ARG A 8 -0.58 -1.95 -8.03
C ARG A 8 -1.82 -1.08 -8.28
N VAL A 9 -3.01 -1.54 -7.88
CA VAL A 9 -4.06 -0.58 -7.50
C VAL A 9 -3.60 0.04 -6.18
N TRP A 10 -2.72 1.02 -6.33
CA TRP A 10 -2.59 2.14 -5.43
C TRP A 10 -3.24 3.31 -6.14
N VAL A 11 -4.53 3.53 -5.91
CA VAL A 11 -5.18 4.77 -6.34
C VAL A 11 -5.93 5.37 -5.15
N MET A 12 -5.24 6.26 -4.47
CA MET A 12 -5.66 7.67 -4.53
C MET A 12 -4.63 8.43 -5.38
N LEU A 13 -4.52 8.07 -6.66
CA LEU A 13 -4.24 9.07 -7.69
C LEU A 13 -5.56 9.84 -7.82
N SER A 14 -5.65 10.94 -7.10
CA SER A 14 -6.78 11.85 -7.22
C SER A 14 -6.80 12.44 -8.63
N GLU A 15 -7.75 12.00 -9.45
CA GLU A 15 -8.29 12.83 -10.54
C GLU A 15 -9.81 13.01 -10.42
N VAL A 16 -10.49 12.22 -9.57
CA VAL A 16 -11.93 12.33 -9.31
C VAL A 16 -12.26 11.85 -7.89
N ALA A 17 -12.10 12.69 -6.87
CA ALA A 17 -12.93 12.56 -5.66
C ALA A 17 -14.39 12.93 -6.01
N LYS A 18 -15.06 12.10 -6.81
CA LYS A 18 -16.51 12.14 -7.05
C LYS A 18 -16.96 10.68 -7.05
N ARG A 19 -17.67 10.15 -6.06
CA ARG A 19 -18.85 10.68 -5.35
C ARG A 19 -18.68 10.54 -3.83
N GLY A 20 -18.54 11.67 -3.14
CA GLY A 20 -19.07 11.83 -1.78
C GLY A 20 -18.30 11.26 -0.59
N VAL A 21 -17.04 10.81 -0.71
CA VAL A 21 -16.25 10.39 0.46
C VAL A 21 -14.95 11.20 0.52
N TYR A 22 -14.90 12.14 1.46
CA TYR A 22 -13.65 12.79 1.86
C TYR A 22 -12.74 11.73 2.50
N PRO A 23 -11.44 11.65 2.12
CA PRO A 23 -10.46 11.04 3.01
C PRO A 23 -10.40 11.94 4.25
N LEU A 24 -11.01 11.50 5.34
CA LEU A 24 -10.86 12.17 6.63
C LEU A 24 -9.36 12.19 6.95
N HIS A 25 -8.80 13.40 7.02
CA HIS A 25 -7.39 13.65 7.31
C HIS A 25 -6.90 12.74 8.44
N GLY A 26 -5.98 11.82 8.14
CA GLY A 26 -5.34 10.95 9.13
C GLY A 26 -5.46 9.44 8.89
N SER A 27 -6.34 8.97 8.00
CA SER A 27 -6.48 7.54 7.72
C SER A 27 -5.89 7.11 6.39
N ARG A 28 -5.07 6.04 6.39
CA ARG A 28 -4.62 5.40 5.15
C ARG A 28 -5.78 4.63 4.53
N LEU A 29 -6.11 4.93 3.28
CA LEU A 29 -7.14 4.26 2.50
C LEU A 29 -6.46 3.37 1.44
N GLY A 30 -6.83 2.09 1.39
CA GLY A 30 -6.49 1.23 0.25
C GLY A 30 -7.75 0.76 -0.45
N ILE A 31 -7.72 0.74 -1.79
CA ILE A 31 -8.80 0.29 -2.65
C ILE A 31 -8.19 -0.73 -3.62
N PHE A 32 -8.76 -1.93 -3.68
CA PHE A 32 -8.40 -2.98 -4.62
C PHE A 32 -9.59 -3.28 -5.51
N ARG A 33 -9.46 -2.96 -6.79
CA ARG A 33 -10.48 -3.25 -7.78
C ARG A 33 -10.24 -4.62 -8.39
N ILE A 34 -11.20 -5.53 -8.23
CA ILE A 34 -11.13 -6.90 -8.73
C ILE A 34 -12.14 -7.06 -9.88
N PRO A 35 -11.70 -7.50 -11.07
CA PRO A 35 -12.54 -7.61 -12.26
C PRO A 35 -13.43 -8.88 -12.21
N VAL A 36 -14.25 -9.00 -11.16
CA VAL A 36 -15.19 -10.09 -10.98
C VAL A 36 -16.55 -9.53 -10.57
N GLU A 37 -17.61 -10.14 -11.10
CA GLU A 37 -18.98 -9.80 -10.75
C GLU A 37 -19.42 -10.59 -9.52
N ILE A 38 -19.99 -9.91 -8.52
CA ILE A 38 -20.69 -10.50 -7.37
C ILE A 38 -22.01 -9.75 -7.20
N THR A 39 -23.07 -10.26 -7.82
CA THR A 39 -24.42 -9.67 -7.78
C THR A 39 -25.45 -10.61 -7.16
N GLY A 40 -25.19 -11.93 -7.20
CA GLY A 40 -26.09 -12.95 -6.68
C GLY A 40 -26.10 -13.06 -5.15
N HIS A 41 -27.29 -13.14 -4.56
CA HIS A 41 -27.46 -13.29 -3.11
C HIS A 41 -26.81 -14.57 -2.55
N SER A 42 -26.80 -15.65 -3.33
CA SER A 42 -26.12 -16.90 -2.98
C SER A 42 -24.59 -16.72 -2.90
N ASP A 43 -24.02 -15.93 -3.80
CA ASP A 43 -22.59 -15.62 -3.82
C ASP A 43 -22.20 -14.79 -2.60
N VAL A 44 -22.98 -13.75 -2.30
CA VAL A 44 -22.81 -12.90 -1.11
C VAL A 44 -22.89 -13.75 0.17
N SER A 45 -23.90 -14.62 0.27
CA SER A 45 -24.06 -15.50 1.44
C SER A 45 -22.91 -16.48 1.59
N ALA A 46 -22.41 -17.05 0.47
CA ALA A 46 -21.26 -17.94 0.48
C ALA A 46 -19.98 -17.21 0.95
N ILE A 47 -19.73 -16.00 0.45
CA ILE A 47 -18.60 -15.15 0.88
C ILE A 47 -18.67 -14.90 2.39
N ILE A 48 -19.83 -14.48 2.92
CA ILE A 48 -20.02 -14.21 4.35
C ILE A 48 -19.72 -15.47 5.19
N ASN A 49 -20.24 -16.63 4.80
CA ASN A 49 -20.04 -17.88 5.53
C ASN A 49 -18.59 -18.34 5.51
N SER A 50 -17.89 -18.24 4.37
CA SER A 50 -16.46 -18.55 4.26
C SER A 50 -15.60 -17.66 5.16
N LEU A 51 -15.92 -16.36 5.23
CA LEU A 51 -15.15 -15.39 6.03
C LEU A 51 -15.39 -15.58 7.53
N LYS A 52 -16.62 -15.88 7.94
CA LYS A 52 -16.92 -16.28 9.33
C LYS A 52 -16.16 -17.55 9.72
N SER A 53 -16.11 -18.54 8.82
CA SER A 53 -15.38 -19.80 9.03
C SER A 53 -13.86 -19.60 9.11
N SER A 54 -13.34 -18.55 8.45
CA SER A 54 -11.94 -18.13 8.55
C SER A 54 -11.60 -17.53 9.92
N GLY A 55 -12.62 -17.11 10.70
CA GLY A 55 -12.48 -16.58 12.06
C GLY A 55 -12.65 -15.07 12.16
N PHE A 56 -13.12 -14.41 11.11
CA PHE A 56 -13.38 -12.97 11.14
C PHE A 56 -14.78 -12.66 11.69
N LYS A 57 -14.92 -11.47 12.29
CA LYS A 57 -16.25 -10.89 12.52
C LYS A 57 -16.75 -10.32 11.20
N VAL A 58 -17.91 -10.80 10.74
CA VAL A 58 -18.48 -10.41 9.45
C VAL A 58 -19.87 -9.82 9.63
N ASP A 59 -20.02 -8.58 9.23
CA ASP A 59 -21.29 -7.85 9.16
C ASP A 59 -21.60 -7.52 7.68
N SER A 60 -22.85 -7.26 7.32
CA SER A 60 -23.22 -6.91 5.94
C SER A 60 -24.37 -5.91 5.91
N TYR A 61 -24.31 -4.95 5.00
CA TYR A 61 -25.36 -3.96 4.80
C TYR A 61 -25.43 -3.57 3.32
N ALA A 62 -26.62 -3.69 2.73
CA ALA A 62 -26.85 -3.47 1.30
C ALA A 62 -25.86 -4.26 0.42
N ASP A 63 -25.08 -3.57 -0.40
CA ASP A 63 -24.05 -4.09 -1.30
C ASP A 63 -22.68 -4.29 -0.62
N ARG A 64 -22.57 -4.11 0.70
CA ARG A 64 -21.30 -4.13 1.44
C ARG A 64 -21.20 -5.29 2.42
N ILE A 65 -20.03 -5.90 2.48
CA ILE A 65 -19.63 -6.88 3.49
C ILE A 65 -18.44 -6.31 4.28
N TYR A 66 -18.57 -6.25 5.60
CA TYR A 66 -17.57 -5.72 6.52
C TYR A 66 -16.86 -6.88 7.21
N VAL A 67 -15.55 -6.99 7.02
CA VAL A 67 -14.71 -8.06 7.57
C VAL A 67 -13.77 -7.44 8.59
N THR A 68 -14.01 -7.73 9.87
CA THR A 68 -13.26 -7.12 10.98
C THR A 68 -12.38 -8.15 11.68
N ASP A 69 -11.10 -7.82 11.82
CA ASP A 69 -10.16 -8.52 12.71
C ASP A 69 -9.94 -7.67 13.97
N LYS A 70 -9.92 -8.31 15.14
CA LYS A 70 -9.71 -7.67 16.44
C LYS A 70 -8.50 -8.28 17.11
N TRP A 71 -7.68 -7.46 17.74
CA TRP A 71 -6.56 -7.94 18.52
C TRP A 71 -6.31 -7.07 19.74
N THR A 72 -5.63 -7.64 20.72
CA THR A 72 -5.19 -6.93 21.91
C THR A 72 -3.67 -6.81 21.84
N GLU A 73 -3.14 -5.60 22.00
CA GLU A 73 -1.72 -5.40 22.27
C GLU A 73 -1.52 -5.26 23.77
N SER A 74 -0.54 -5.98 24.32
CA SER A 74 -0.08 -5.83 25.69
C SER A 74 1.35 -5.27 25.67
N GLY A 75 1.63 -4.32 26.57
CA GLY A 75 2.99 -3.80 26.73
C GLY A 75 3.87 -4.80 27.46
N THR A 76 4.54 -5.74 26.78
CA THR A 76 5.40 -6.75 27.45
C THR A 76 6.71 -7.06 26.74
N GLU A 77 7.50 -6.03 26.42
CA GLU A 77 8.98 -6.20 26.28
C GLU A 77 9.80 -5.13 27.02
N SER A 78 9.17 -4.05 27.50
CA SER A 78 9.76 -3.10 28.46
C SER A 78 8.71 -2.49 29.40
N GLY A 79 7.49 -3.04 29.36
CA GLY A 79 6.21 -2.38 29.64
C GLY A 79 5.93 -2.05 31.10
N ILE A 80 6.38 -0.87 31.49
CA ILE A 80 5.93 -0.15 32.66
C ILE A 80 5.49 1.21 32.10
N ASP A 81 4.22 1.58 32.23
CA ASP A 81 3.84 2.98 32.00
C ASP A 81 4.76 3.84 32.89
N ALA A 82 5.55 4.73 32.26
CA ALA A 82 6.52 5.58 32.93
C ALA A 82 5.89 6.39 34.08
N THR A 83 4.57 6.56 34.05
CA THR A 83 3.77 7.27 35.05
C THR A 83 3.11 6.32 36.06
N THR A 84 2.40 5.27 35.61
CA THR A 84 1.55 4.45 36.50
C THR A 84 2.15 3.12 36.95
N LYS A 85 3.22 2.66 36.29
CA LYS A 85 3.86 1.35 36.49
C LYS A 85 2.94 0.12 36.39
N GLN A 86 1.85 0.23 35.65
CA GLN A 86 0.90 -0.87 35.44
C GLN A 86 1.02 -1.50 34.06
N ALA A 87 0.56 -2.75 33.95
CA ALA A 87 0.39 -3.41 32.67
C ALA A 87 -0.68 -2.66 31.86
N VAL A 88 -0.33 -2.28 30.64
CA VAL A 88 -1.23 -1.58 29.72
C VAL A 88 -1.64 -2.53 28.60
N GLU A 89 -2.92 -2.49 28.27
CA GLU A 89 -3.53 -3.26 27.19
C GLU A 89 -4.36 -2.33 26.30
N ALA A 90 -4.38 -2.62 25.00
CA ALA A 90 -5.17 -1.88 24.02
C ALA A 90 -5.96 -2.84 23.13
N ASN A 91 -7.26 -2.63 23.02
CA ASN A 91 -8.11 -3.37 22.11
C ASN A 91 -8.23 -2.62 20.78
N LEU A 92 -7.66 -3.20 19.74
CA LEU A 92 -7.57 -2.61 18.40
C LEU A 92 -8.39 -3.42 17.41
N GLU A 93 -8.85 -2.77 16.34
CA GLU A 93 -9.56 -3.43 15.26
C GLU A 93 -9.23 -2.83 13.89
N ILE A 94 -9.36 -3.64 12.85
CA ILE A 94 -9.30 -3.20 11.46
C ILE A 94 -10.43 -3.85 10.68
N THR A 95 -11.11 -3.04 9.86
CA THR A 95 -12.22 -3.49 9.03
C THR A 95 -11.86 -3.31 7.56
N VAL A 96 -12.04 -4.38 6.79
CA VAL A 96 -11.97 -4.40 5.34
C VAL A 96 -13.39 -4.52 4.80
N GLU A 97 -13.78 -3.61 3.92
CA GLU A 97 -15.07 -3.57 3.25
C GLU A 97 -14.97 -4.21 1.87
N ILE A 98 -15.92 -5.08 1.53
CA ILE A 98 -16.11 -5.61 0.18
C ILE A 98 -17.36 -4.95 -0.38
N VAL A 99 -17.21 -4.15 -1.43
CA VAL A 99 -18.32 -3.59 -2.20
C VAL A 99 -18.60 -4.55 -3.36
N THR A 100 -19.81 -5.11 -3.34
CA THR A 100 -20.28 -6.09 -4.33
C THR A 100 -20.96 -5.37 -5.50
N GLY A 101 -20.96 -5.99 -6.69
CA GLY A 101 -21.48 -5.41 -7.93
C GLY A 101 -20.88 -6.08 -9.16
N ASP A 102 -20.96 -5.41 -10.31
CA ASP A 102 -20.36 -5.87 -11.57
C ASP A 102 -18.83 -5.98 -11.48
N VAL A 103 -18.25 -5.13 -10.64
CA VAL A 103 -16.84 -5.11 -10.27
C VAL A 103 -16.78 -5.05 -8.75
N VAL A 104 -15.95 -5.90 -8.16
CA VAL A 104 -15.77 -5.93 -6.70
C VAL A 104 -14.66 -4.94 -6.32
N ASP A 105 -14.97 -4.03 -5.40
CA ASP A 105 -13.97 -3.15 -4.78
C ASP A 105 -13.75 -3.60 -3.33
N ILE A 106 -12.50 -3.90 -2.96
CA ILE A 106 -12.10 -4.19 -1.57
C ILE A 106 -11.42 -2.95 -1.00
N ILE A 107 -11.97 -2.40 0.07
CA ILE A 107 -11.58 -1.12 0.65
C ILE A 107 -11.17 -1.32 2.11
N TYR A 108 -10.13 -0.66 2.58
CA TYR A 108 -9.80 -0.62 4.01
C TYR A 108 -9.31 0.75 4.43
N GLN A 109 -9.65 1.13 5.66
CA GLN A 109 -9.25 2.40 6.26
C GLN A 109 -8.53 2.15 7.58
N ILE A 110 -7.26 2.53 7.66
CA ILE A 110 -6.51 2.51 8.93
C ILE A 110 -6.89 3.76 9.72
N LYS A 111 -7.64 3.58 10.81
CA LYS A 111 -8.00 4.67 11.71
C LYS A 111 -6.76 5.19 12.45
N PRO A 112 -6.69 6.47 12.83
CA PRO A 112 -5.66 6.98 13.74
C PRO A 112 -5.72 6.23 15.08
N LEU A 113 -4.59 6.09 15.77
CA LEU A 113 -4.51 5.30 17.00
C LEU A 113 -5.39 5.89 18.11
N GLU A 114 -5.52 7.21 18.11
CA GLU A 114 -6.34 8.03 19.00
C GLU A 114 -7.83 7.65 18.94
N TYR A 115 -8.28 7.02 17.84
CA TYR A 115 -9.63 6.47 17.73
C TYR A 115 -9.89 5.39 18.80
N PHE A 116 -8.85 4.66 19.19
CA PHE A 116 -8.95 3.58 20.18
C PHE A 116 -8.69 4.06 21.61
N GLY A 117 -8.15 5.27 21.77
CA GLY A 117 -7.69 5.83 23.04
C GLY A 117 -6.21 6.20 23.00
N ASP A 118 -5.70 6.78 24.09
CA ASP A 118 -4.34 7.34 24.17
C ASP A 118 -3.26 6.28 24.43
N HIS A 119 -3.05 5.41 23.44
CA HIS A 119 -2.10 4.29 23.52
C HIS A 119 -0.70 4.65 22.99
N TYR A 120 -0.10 5.75 23.47
CA TYR A 120 1.19 6.28 22.99
C TYR A 120 2.36 5.27 23.02
N TRP A 121 2.25 4.21 23.82
CA TRP A 121 3.25 3.14 23.95
C TRP A 121 3.23 2.14 22.79
N ILE A 122 2.20 2.14 21.93
CA ILE A 122 2.10 1.24 20.77
C ILE A 122 2.97 1.77 19.63
N LYS A 123 4.06 1.05 19.36
CA LYS A 123 4.97 1.34 18.25
C LYS A 123 4.54 0.66 16.97
N ASN A 124 4.82 1.30 15.82
CA ASN A 124 4.57 0.78 14.48
C ASN A 124 3.10 0.39 14.22
N TYR A 125 2.14 1.03 14.91
CA TYR A 125 0.71 0.72 14.82
C TYR A 125 0.21 0.66 13.37
N ARG A 126 0.54 1.65 12.55
CA ARG A 126 0.11 1.71 11.14
C ARG A 126 0.64 0.52 10.33
N GLN A 127 1.90 0.12 10.53
CA GLN A 127 2.51 -1.01 9.82
C GLN A 127 1.89 -2.36 10.25
N LYS A 128 1.65 -2.54 11.56
CA LYS A 128 0.97 -3.74 12.08
C LYS A 128 -0.46 -3.83 11.53
N THR A 129 -1.18 -2.72 11.55
CA THR A 129 -2.56 -2.63 11.04
C THR A 129 -2.63 -2.85 9.54
N ASP A 130 -1.70 -2.30 8.76
CA ASP A 130 -1.59 -2.53 7.32
C ASP A 130 -1.32 -4.01 7.00
N THR A 131 -0.44 -4.66 7.76
CA THR A 131 -0.18 -6.10 7.63
C THR A 131 -1.44 -6.93 7.91
N LYS A 132 -2.18 -6.59 8.97
CA LYS A 132 -3.46 -7.24 9.29
C LYS A 132 -4.51 -7.04 8.21
N ALA A 133 -4.64 -5.84 7.66
CA ALA A 133 -5.54 -5.57 6.53
C ALA A 133 -5.17 -6.44 5.32
N LYS A 134 -3.88 -6.57 4.99
CA LYS A 134 -3.42 -7.44 3.90
C LYS A 134 -3.71 -8.91 4.14
N ILE A 135 -3.56 -9.41 5.37
CA ILE A 135 -3.96 -10.78 5.74
C ILE A 135 -5.45 -10.99 5.46
N ILE A 136 -6.30 -10.04 5.85
CA ILE A 136 -7.75 -10.11 5.59
C ILE A 136 -8.01 -10.13 4.08
N ILE A 137 -7.40 -9.23 3.30
CA ILE A 137 -7.59 -9.12 1.85
C ILE A 137 -7.17 -10.41 1.13
N ASP A 138 -5.98 -10.93 1.44
CA ASP A 138 -5.49 -12.18 0.85
C ASP A 138 -6.41 -13.35 1.21
N THR A 139 -6.95 -13.36 2.43
CA THR A 139 -7.93 -14.36 2.86
C THR A 139 -9.28 -14.18 2.17
N ILE A 140 -9.74 -12.95 1.91
CA ILE A 140 -10.95 -12.68 1.12
C ILE A 140 -10.77 -13.24 -0.29
N ILE A 141 -9.65 -12.94 -0.93
CA ILE A 141 -9.37 -13.41 -2.29
C ILE A 141 -9.26 -14.94 -2.30
N TRP A 142 -8.56 -15.55 -1.34
CA TRP A 142 -8.30 -16.99 -1.35
C TRP A 142 -9.41 -17.86 -0.75
N ASN A 143 -10.16 -17.44 0.26
CA ASN A 143 -11.16 -18.33 0.92
C ASN A 143 -12.58 -18.18 0.37
N THR A 144 -12.81 -17.25 -0.55
CA THR A 144 -14.16 -16.91 -0.99
C THR A 144 -14.38 -17.14 -2.49
N LYS A 145 -15.65 -17.02 -2.89
CA LYS A 145 -16.08 -17.12 -4.29
C LYS A 145 -15.47 -16.06 -5.20
N ILE A 146 -14.96 -14.96 -4.63
CA ILE A 146 -14.19 -13.94 -5.36
C ILE A 146 -12.97 -14.60 -6.03
N GLY A 147 -12.23 -15.45 -5.31
CA GLY A 147 -11.08 -16.17 -5.87
C GLY A 147 -11.45 -17.17 -6.95
N ASP A 148 -12.59 -17.85 -6.82
CA ASP A 148 -13.07 -18.80 -7.85
C ASP A 148 -13.35 -18.05 -9.17
N LYS A 149 -14.10 -16.95 -9.09
CA LYS A 149 -14.38 -16.11 -10.26
C LYS A 149 -13.11 -15.45 -10.82
N LEU A 150 -12.14 -15.13 -9.97
CA LEU A 150 -10.87 -14.54 -10.40
C LEU A 150 -9.99 -15.56 -11.15
N ILE A 151 -9.98 -16.82 -10.72
CA ILE A 151 -9.34 -17.92 -11.47
C ILE A 151 -9.97 -18.03 -12.85
N ASP A 152 -11.30 -18.04 -12.94
CA ASP A 152 -11.99 -18.11 -14.24
C ASP A 152 -11.72 -16.89 -15.13
N HIS A 153 -11.62 -15.71 -14.52
CA HIS A 153 -11.19 -14.51 -15.22
C HIS A 153 -9.76 -14.67 -15.77
N PHE A 154 -8.82 -15.23 -15.02
CA PHE A 154 -7.45 -15.48 -15.50
C PHE A 154 -7.40 -16.52 -16.62
N LYS A 155 -8.16 -17.62 -16.52
CA LYS A 155 -8.28 -18.62 -17.59
C LYS A 155 -8.74 -17.95 -18.91
N LYS A 156 -9.75 -17.08 -18.85
CA LYS A 156 -10.35 -16.44 -20.03
C LYS A 156 -9.51 -15.28 -20.59
N SER A 157 -9.14 -14.33 -19.74
CA SER A 157 -8.45 -13.10 -20.17
C SER A 157 -6.99 -13.33 -20.54
N GLN A 158 -6.30 -14.25 -19.86
CA GLN A 158 -4.87 -14.49 -19.99
C GLN A 158 -4.53 -15.85 -20.61
N LYS A 159 -5.55 -16.66 -20.95
CA LYS A 159 -5.40 -17.99 -21.55
C LYS A 159 -4.51 -18.91 -20.71
N LEU A 160 -4.55 -18.76 -19.38
CA LEU A 160 -3.79 -19.61 -18.46
C LEU A 160 -4.45 -20.97 -18.33
N SER A 161 -3.63 -22.00 -18.09
CA SER A 161 -4.13 -23.31 -17.67
C SER A 161 -4.80 -23.21 -16.29
N PRO A 162 -5.65 -24.18 -15.92
CA PRO A 162 -6.28 -24.18 -14.59
C PRO A 162 -5.26 -24.16 -13.44
N ASP A 163 -4.16 -24.90 -13.60
CA ASP A 163 -3.09 -24.98 -12.61
C ASP A 163 -2.29 -23.67 -12.53
N ASP A 164 -1.99 -23.03 -13.68
CA ASP A 164 -1.29 -21.75 -13.71
C ASP A 164 -2.15 -20.61 -13.13
N ALA A 165 -3.46 -20.64 -13.37
CA ALA A 165 -4.38 -19.67 -12.80
C ALA A 165 -4.48 -19.80 -11.27
N LEU A 166 -4.48 -21.02 -10.75
CA LEU A 166 -4.45 -21.29 -9.31
C LEU A 166 -3.12 -20.86 -8.70
N LYS A 167 -1.99 -21.21 -9.33
CA LYS A 167 -0.66 -20.78 -8.91
C LYS A 167 -0.55 -19.26 -8.87
N LYS A 168 -1.12 -18.58 -9.87
CA LYS A 168 -1.17 -17.11 -9.88
C LYS A 168 -1.99 -16.55 -8.71
N LEU A 169 -3.14 -17.14 -8.39
CA LEU A 169 -3.94 -16.76 -7.22
C LEU A 169 -3.15 -16.96 -5.92
N ASP A 170 -2.33 -18.01 -5.85
CA ASP A 170 -1.50 -18.34 -4.68
C ASP A 170 -0.38 -17.31 -4.49
N GLU A 171 0.34 -17.01 -5.57
CA GLU A 171 1.43 -16.04 -5.61
C GLU A 171 0.98 -14.60 -5.31
N MET A 172 -0.28 -14.25 -5.57
CA MET A 172 -0.84 -12.93 -5.26
C MET A 172 -1.43 -12.84 -3.84
N THR A 173 -1.61 -13.97 -3.15
CA THR A 173 -2.18 -14.02 -1.79
C THR A 173 -1.20 -14.62 -0.76
N PRO A 174 0.02 -14.10 -0.60
CA PRO A 174 1.04 -14.71 0.24
C PRO A 174 0.70 -14.73 1.75
N LEU A 175 -0.20 -13.86 2.23
CA LEU A 175 -0.53 -13.67 3.65
C LEU A 175 -1.87 -14.29 4.06
N LYS A 176 -2.50 -15.09 3.18
CA LYS A 176 -3.80 -15.73 3.45
C LYS A 176 -3.78 -16.59 4.72
N MET A 177 -4.82 -16.45 5.53
CA MET A 177 -4.98 -17.19 6.78
C MET A 177 -5.92 -18.39 6.58
N LYS A 178 -5.55 -19.56 7.12
CA LYS A 178 -6.33 -20.81 7.04
C LYS A 178 -6.82 -21.09 5.60
N PRO A 179 -5.91 -21.26 4.64
CA PRO A 179 -6.28 -21.44 3.24
C PRO A 179 -7.12 -22.71 3.06
N ILE A 180 -8.25 -22.58 2.36
CA ILE A 180 -9.02 -23.74 1.90
C ILE A 180 -8.31 -24.44 0.74
N SER A 181 -8.51 -25.76 0.60
CA SER A 181 -8.13 -26.44 -0.65
C SER A 181 -9.06 -26.00 -1.79
N ARG A 182 -8.46 -25.65 -2.93
CA ARG A 182 -9.16 -25.17 -4.14
C ARG A 182 -9.22 -26.23 -5.25
N GLU A 183 -8.78 -27.46 -4.98
CA GLU A 183 -8.71 -28.56 -5.96
C GLU A 183 -10.11 -28.95 -6.49
N ALA A 184 -11.16 -28.78 -5.70
CA ALA A 184 -12.53 -29.10 -6.09
C ALA A 184 -13.11 -28.16 -7.17
N SER A 185 -12.67 -26.90 -7.24
CA SER A 185 -13.13 -25.91 -8.23
C SER A 185 -12.66 -26.24 -9.66
N LEU A 186 -11.71 -27.16 -9.83
CA LEU A 186 -11.23 -27.64 -11.13
C LEU A 186 -12.17 -28.66 -11.80
N THR A 187 -13.04 -29.32 -11.01
CA THR A 187 -13.79 -30.50 -11.46
C THR A 187 -15.16 -30.20 -12.07
N GLN A 188 -15.67 -28.97 -11.93
CA GLN A 188 -17.00 -28.61 -12.42
C GLN A 188 -17.04 -28.29 -13.94
N ASP A 189 -15.90 -28.00 -14.56
CA ASP A 189 -15.82 -27.60 -15.98
C ASP A 189 -15.84 -28.77 -16.98
N VAL A 190 -15.72 -30.03 -16.54
CA VAL A 190 -15.62 -31.19 -17.48
C VAL A 190 -16.99 -31.71 -17.94
N LYS A 191 -18.10 -31.34 -17.28
CA LYS A 191 -19.43 -31.92 -17.59
C LYS A 191 -20.36 -31.07 -18.47
N ALA A 192 -19.93 -29.91 -18.94
CA ALA A 192 -20.80 -28.99 -19.70
C ALA A 192 -20.24 -28.61 -21.07
N LEU A 193 -19.84 -29.60 -21.87
CA LEU A 193 -19.58 -29.42 -23.31
C LEU A 193 -20.12 -30.62 -24.09
N ASP A 194 -21.44 -30.71 -24.21
CA ASP A 194 -22.05 -31.35 -25.39
C ASP A 194 -23.40 -30.73 -25.71
N LYS A 195 -23.69 -30.63 -27.01
CA LYS A 195 -24.88 -30.07 -27.71
C LYS A 195 -24.84 -28.59 -28.14
N ASN A 196 -24.10 -28.36 -29.23
CA ASN A 196 -24.55 -27.97 -30.57
C ASN A 196 -25.60 -26.82 -30.77
N VAL A 197 -25.30 -25.99 -31.79
CA VAL A 197 -26.16 -25.08 -32.62
C VAL A 197 -26.30 -23.60 -32.13
N PRO A 198 -26.34 -22.56 -32.99
CA PRO A 198 -25.47 -22.14 -34.11
C PRO A 198 -25.00 -20.65 -34.00
N GLN A 199 -24.05 -20.24 -34.85
CA GLN A 199 -23.62 -18.85 -35.06
C GLN A 199 -24.75 -17.90 -35.50
N PRO A 200 -24.70 -16.63 -35.04
CA PRO A 200 -25.04 -15.50 -35.90
C PRO A 200 -23.84 -14.55 -36.10
N GLN A 201 -23.55 -14.25 -37.37
CA GLN A 201 -22.72 -13.13 -37.79
C GLN A 201 -23.45 -11.82 -37.48
N VAL A 202 -22.77 -10.87 -36.83
CA VAL A 202 -23.15 -9.44 -36.92
C VAL A 202 -21.90 -8.58 -37.07
N GLN A 203 -21.99 -7.68 -38.04
CA GLN A 203 -20.96 -6.85 -38.64
C GLN A 203 -20.30 -5.88 -37.66
N ALA A 204 -18.98 -5.71 -37.85
CA ALA A 204 -18.22 -4.61 -37.31
C ALA A 204 -18.53 -3.30 -38.05
N SER A 205 -18.76 -2.23 -37.30
CA SER A 205 -18.58 -0.84 -37.75
C SER A 205 -18.13 -0.02 -36.55
N PRO A 206 -17.03 0.76 -36.64
CA PRO A 206 -16.48 1.48 -35.50
C PRO A 206 -17.15 2.85 -35.31
N PRO A 207 -17.35 3.33 -34.07
CA PRO A 207 -17.46 4.74 -33.80
C PRO A 207 -16.12 5.31 -33.34
N SER A 208 -15.59 6.17 -34.20
CA SER A 208 -14.98 7.49 -33.95
C SER A 208 -14.17 7.72 -32.67
N ALA A 209 -12.88 8.00 -32.91
CA ALA A 209 -11.96 8.63 -31.99
C ALA A 209 -12.54 9.92 -31.39
N THR A 210 -12.53 9.99 -30.06
CA THR A 210 -12.57 11.25 -29.31
C THR A 210 -11.31 11.37 -28.48
N THR A 211 -10.45 12.26 -28.95
CA THR A 211 -9.48 13.13 -28.27
C THR A 211 -8.99 12.68 -26.89
N ALA A 212 -7.72 12.26 -26.87
CA ALA A 212 -6.89 12.18 -25.68
C ALA A 212 -6.89 13.51 -24.92
N THR A 213 -7.25 13.46 -23.64
CA THR A 213 -7.07 14.59 -22.72
C THR A 213 -5.70 14.44 -22.07
N GLN A 214 -4.92 15.52 -22.09
CA GLN A 214 -3.49 15.56 -21.79
C GLN A 214 -3.22 15.33 -20.30
N THR A 215 -2.31 14.40 -20.01
CA THR A 215 -1.59 14.29 -18.74
C THR A 215 -0.90 15.62 -18.43
N PRO A 216 -0.98 16.17 -17.20
CA PRO A 216 -0.07 17.24 -16.80
C PRO A 216 1.36 16.72 -16.85
N PRO A 217 2.34 17.49 -17.36
CA PRO A 217 3.71 17.01 -17.45
C PRO A 217 4.27 16.77 -16.06
N ALA A 218 4.82 15.59 -15.84
CA ALA A 218 5.85 15.40 -14.83
C ALA A 218 6.92 16.48 -15.05
N MET A 219 7.31 17.20 -13.99
CA MET A 219 8.46 18.10 -14.05
C MET A 219 9.75 17.28 -14.14
N THR A 220 9.98 16.64 -15.29
CA THR A 220 11.25 16.02 -15.66
C THR A 220 12.14 17.12 -16.24
N GLY A 221 12.84 17.86 -15.39
CA GLY A 221 13.70 18.96 -15.85
C GLY A 221 14.84 19.36 -14.93
N GLY A 222 15.07 18.65 -13.82
CA GLY A 222 16.22 18.91 -12.96
C GLY A 222 17.45 18.11 -13.38
N ASN A 223 18.63 18.72 -13.33
CA ASN A 223 19.89 18.01 -13.56
C ASN A 223 20.07 16.88 -12.51
N THR A 224 20.53 15.72 -12.97
CA THR A 224 20.92 14.58 -12.12
C THR A 224 22.41 14.32 -12.32
N THR A 225 23.17 14.33 -11.22
CA THR A 225 24.63 14.14 -11.23
C THR A 225 25.07 12.98 -10.34
N ILE A 226 24.15 12.31 -9.65
CA ILE A 226 24.44 11.13 -8.80
C ILE A 226 23.76 9.86 -9.34
N SER A 227 24.39 8.71 -9.12
CA SER A 227 23.84 7.39 -9.42
C SER A 227 23.37 6.73 -8.12
N LEU A 228 22.25 6.00 -8.17
CA LEU A 228 21.78 5.14 -7.08
C LEU A 228 22.27 3.68 -7.21
N VAL A 229 23.00 3.38 -8.28
CA VAL A 229 23.58 2.06 -8.55
C VAL A 229 25.09 2.13 -8.35
N GLY A 230 25.64 1.14 -7.64
CA GLY A 230 27.06 1.03 -7.34
C GLY A 230 27.40 -0.30 -6.68
N THR A 231 28.59 -0.39 -6.08
CA THR A 231 29.11 -1.60 -5.43
C THR A 231 29.29 -1.45 -3.91
N GLY A 232 28.89 -0.31 -3.34
CA GLY A 232 28.99 0.00 -1.91
C GLY A 232 28.04 -0.88 -1.10
N ASN A 233 28.57 -1.91 -0.47
CA ASN A 233 27.79 -2.88 0.33
C ASN A 233 28.30 -3.01 1.78
N SER A 234 29.30 -2.20 2.14
CA SER A 234 29.92 -2.20 3.46
C SER A 234 29.17 -1.35 4.50
N TYR A 235 28.20 -0.54 4.04
CA TYR A 235 27.45 0.36 4.90
C TYR A 235 26.29 -0.37 5.59
N SER A 236 26.15 -0.17 6.91
CA SER A 236 25.04 -0.69 7.70
C SER A 236 23.98 0.39 7.93
N LYS A 237 22.74 -0.04 8.16
CA LYS A 237 21.65 0.86 8.56
C LYS A 237 22.08 1.66 9.80
N ILE A 238 21.86 2.97 9.76
CA ILE A 238 22.01 3.85 10.92
C ILE A 238 20.65 4.14 11.57
N GLU A 239 20.66 4.39 12.88
CA GLU A 239 19.48 4.85 13.61
C GLU A 239 19.44 6.38 13.63
N GLY A 240 18.22 6.95 13.63
CA GLY A 240 18.04 8.39 13.67
C GLY A 240 18.18 8.99 15.07
N PRO A 241 17.92 10.30 15.23
CA PRO A 241 17.34 11.23 14.24
C PRO A 241 18.34 11.72 13.19
N ILE A 242 17.83 12.35 12.13
CA ILE A 242 18.66 13.17 11.22
C ILE A 242 19.42 14.25 12.01
N ASP A 243 20.69 14.45 11.70
CA ASP A 243 21.52 15.50 12.32
C ASP A 243 21.01 16.89 11.90
N PRO A 244 20.46 17.73 12.79
CA PRO A 244 19.89 19.03 12.42
C PRO A 244 20.92 20.00 11.84
N ASP A 245 22.21 19.82 12.16
CA ASP A 245 23.31 20.69 11.72
C ASP A 245 24.07 20.12 10.53
N PHE A 246 23.54 19.07 9.87
CA PHE A 246 24.26 18.36 8.81
C PHE A 246 24.74 19.27 7.68
N LYS A 247 24.02 20.37 7.39
CA LYS A 247 24.38 21.34 6.34
C LYS A 247 25.73 22.03 6.59
N SER A 248 26.18 22.09 7.84
CA SER A 248 27.49 22.64 8.21
C SER A 248 28.62 21.59 8.22
N LYS A 249 28.26 20.30 8.32
CA LYS A 249 29.20 19.18 8.48
C LYS A 249 29.40 18.36 7.21
N ARG A 250 28.40 18.33 6.32
CA ARG A 250 28.38 17.54 5.09
C ARG A 250 28.56 18.45 3.87
N GLN A 251 29.15 17.89 2.83
CA GLN A 251 29.31 18.57 1.54
C GLN A 251 28.24 18.11 0.56
N VAL A 252 27.79 19.02 -0.30
CA VAL A 252 26.91 18.67 -1.41
C VAL A 252 27.71 17.86 -2.42
N THR A 253 27.35 16.58 -2.60
CA THR A 253 28.03 15.65 -3.51
C THR A 253 27.41 15.70 -4.91
N GLY A 254 26.15 16.13 -5.02
CA GLY A 254 25.52 16.31 -6.32
C GLY A 254 24.04 16.66 -6.22
N THR A 255 23.33 16.38 -7.30
CA THR A 255 21.89 16.60 -7.42
C THR A 255 21.20 15.40 -8.06
N TYR A 256 19.93 15.17 -7.73
CA TYR A 256 19.08 14.19 -8.39
C TYR A 256 17.75 14.86 -8.74
N GLN A 257 17.43 14.94 -10.03
CA GLN A 257 16.25 15.65 -10.53
C GLN A 257 16.09 17.06 -9.93
N GLY A 258 17.22 17.78 -9.75
CA GLY A 258 17.24 19.13 -9.18
C GLY A 258 17.22 19.21 -7.65
N ILE A 259 17.08 18.09 -6.95
CA ILE A 259 17.18 18.02 -5.48
C ILE A 259 18.64 17.84 -5.08
N LYS A 260 19.12 18.64 -4.11
CA LYS A 260 20.51 18.54 -3.60
C LYS A 260 20.73 17.26 -2.81
N VAL A 261 21.91 16.68 -2.96
CA VAL A 261 22.33 15.47 -2.25
C VAL A 261 23.60 15.75 -1.47
N TRP A 262 23.54 15.48 -0.16
CA TRP A 262 24.60 15.68 0.81
C TRP A 262 25.21 14.34 1.18
N GLY A 263 26.49 14.18 0.87
CA GLY A 263 27.19 12.91 1.06
C GLY A 263 27.52 12.58 2.52
N PRO A 264 28.27 11.49 2.75
CA PRO A 264 28.89 10.63 1.72
C PRO A 264 27.88 9.78 0.94
N ILE A 265 28.27 9.38 -0.28
CA ILE A 265 27.47 8.58 -1.22
C ILE A 265 28.33 7.41 -1.68
N ASP A 266 27.92 6.19 -1.32
CA ASP A 266 28.49 4.91 -1.75
C ASP A 266 27.35 3.89 -2.01
N PRO A 267 26.63 4.02 -3.13
CA PRO A 267 25.43 3.22 -3.40
C PRO A 267 25.77 1.75 -3.66
N PRO A 268 24.85 0.82 -3.38
CA PRO A 268 23.52 1.05 -2.80
C PRO A 268 23.50 1.22 -1.28
N GLY A 269 24.62 0.95 -0.60
CA GLY A 269 24.70 0.86 0.85
C GLY A 269 24.53 2.19 1.56
N GLN A 270 25.14 3.26 1.05
CA GLN A 270 25.05 4.61 1.60
C GLN A 270 24.60 5.60 0.53
N VAL A 271 23.50 6.30 0.77
CA VAL A 271 22.92 7.24 -0.20
C VAL A 271 22.62 8.62 0.40
N GLY A 272 22.99 8.88 1.65
CA GLY A 272 23.15 10.23 2.21
C GLY A 272 21.84 10.97 2.49
N ILE A 273 21.93 12.30 2.61
CA ILE A 273 20.81 13.19 2.95
C ILE A 273 20.39 13.99 1.71
N TRP A 274 19.09 14.06 1.44
CA TRP A 274 18.54 14.66 0.23
C TRP A 274 17.70 15.88 0.59
N GLY A 275 17.70 16.91 -0.26
CA GLY A 275 16.89 18.12 -0.08
C GLY A 275 17.65 19.36 0.37
N THR A 276 16.95 20.49 0.37
CA THR A 276 17.41 21.79 0.86
C THR A 276 16.48 22.33 1.94
N GLU A 277 15.20 22.46 1.62
CA GLU A 277 14.15 22.99 2.51
C GLU A 277 13.45 21.85 3.22
N VAL A 278 13.15 20.80 2.47
CA VAL A 278 12.61 19.55 2.98
C VAL A 278 13.70 18.52 2.85
N THR A 279 14.31 18.13 3.96
CA THR A 279 15.45 17.22 3.94
C THR A 279 15.08 15.85 4.50
N VAL A 280 15.55 14.79 3.85
CA VAL A 280 15.34 13.40 4.30
C VAL A 280 16.67 12.68 4.29
N ASP A 281 17.02 12.09 5.42
CA ASP A 281 18.16 11.19 5.54
C ASP A 281 17.76 9.80 5.03
N PHE A 282 18.26 9.43 3.85
CA PHE A 282 17.93 8.16 3.24
C PHE A 282 18.65 7.00 3.92
N ASP A 283 19.78 7.24 4.59
CA ASP A 283 20.54 6.23 5.34
C ASP A 283 19.76 5.78 6.59
N ILE A 284 18.97 6.68 7.20
CA ILE A 284 18.07 6.40 8.34
C ILE A 284 16.69 5.88 7.89
N CYS A 285 16.15 6.41 6.79
CA CYS A 285 14.75 6.19 6.40
C CYS A 285 14.39 4.71 6.22
N ILE A 286 13.28 4.28 6.84
CA ILE A 286 12.78 2.89 6.79
C ILE A 286 11.59 2.69 5.85
N ALA A 287 11.31 3.66 4.98
CA ALA A 287 10.16 3.65 4.06
C ALA A 287 8.77 3.51 4.74
N ASP A 288 8.59 4.06 5.93
CA ASP A 288 7.31 4.04 6.65
C ASP A 288 6.18 4.73 5.86
N GLY A 289 6.47 5.89 5.28
CA GLY A 289 5.54 6.63 4.42
C GLY A 289 4.63 7.64 5.14
N ALA A 290 4.67 7.74 6.47
CA ALA A 290 3.85 8.73 7.20
C ALA A 290 4.08 10.18 6.72
N CYS A 291 5.29 10.53 6.31
CA CYS A 291 5.60 11.86 5.77
C CYS A 291 4.86 12.17 4.46
N ILE A 292 4.65 11.16 3.61
CA ILE A 292 3.90 11.30 2.34
C ILE A 292 2.43 11.56 2.66
N GLU A 293 1.84 10.73 3.52
CA GLU A 293 0.44 10.82 3.92
C GLU A 293 0.11 12.11 4.69
N ALA A 294 1.04 12.57 5.53
CA ALA A 294 0.85 13.78 6.34
C ALA A 294 1.05 15.07 5.54
N CYS A 295 1.59 15.02 4.32
CA CYS A 295 1.90 16.22 3.55
C CYS A 295 0.67 16.74 2.79
N PRO A 296 0.06 17.88 3.19
CA PRO A 296 -1.16 18.38 2.55
C PRO A 296 -0.94 18.90 1.12
N VAL A 297 0.31 19.12 0.74
CA VAL A 297 0.73 19.68 -0.56
C VAL A 297 1.55 18.68 -1.38
N ASN A 298 1.54 17.40 -0.99
CA ASN A 298 2.15 16.29 -1.73
C ASN A 298 3.63 16.52 -2.13
N VAL A 299 4.47 17.02 -1.23
CA VAL A 299 5.91 17.27 -1.51
C VAL A 299 6.65 16.01 -1.96
N PHE A 300 6.24 14.85 -1.44
CA PHE A 300 6.97 13.59 -1.55
C PHE A 300 6.37 12.64 -2.59
N GLU A 301 7.23 11.88 -3.25
CA GLU A 301 6.91 10.71 -4.09
C GLU A 301 7.80 9.54 -3.68
N TRP A 302 7.55 8.32 -4.18
CA TRP A 302 8.45 7.19 -3.92
C TRP A 302 9.57 7.14 -4.96
N ILE A 303 10.80 6.96 -4.50
CA ILE A 303 11.94 6.55 -5.33
C ILE A 303 12.47 5.19 -4.86
N ASP A 304 12.87 4.34 -5.81
CA ASP A 304 13.46 3.04 -5.51
C ASP A 304 14.95 3.19 -5.17
N THR A 305 15.38 2.53 -4.09
CA THR A 305 16.78 2.45 -3.63
C THR A 305 17.16 0.98 -3.39
N PRO A 306 17.15 0.14 -4.44
CA PRO A 306 17.34 -1.30 -4.31
C PRO A 306 18.69 -1.63 -3.67
N GLY A 307 18.70 -2.59 -2.74
CA GLY A 307 19.92 -3.04 -2.05
C GLY A 307 20.37 -2.18 -0.86
N HIS A 308 19.68 -1.08 -0.55
CA HIS A 308 20.01 -0.26 0.62
C HIS A 308 19.58 -0.95 1.94
N PRO A 309 20.42 -1.01 2.99
CA PRO A 309 20.18 -1.80 4.20
C PRO A 309 18.95 -1.36 5.01
N ALA A 310 18.62 -0.07 5.00
CA ALA A 310 17.46 0.45 5.75
C ALA A 310 16.09 0.18 5.09
N SER A 311 16.00 0.34 3.76
CA SER A 311 14.78 0.09 2.97
C SER A 311 15.07 0.22 1.48
N GLU A 312 14.36 -0.52 0.64
CA GLU A 312 14.53 -0.53 -0.82
C GLU A 312 13.79 0.60 -1.57
N LYS A 313 13.18 1.52 -0.84
CA LYS A 313 12.53 2.73 -1.37
C LYS A 313 12.61 3.87 -0.37
N LYS A 314 12.48 5.11 -0.82
CA LYS A 314 12.56 6.33 0.01
C LYS A 314 11.55 7.39 -0.42
N PRO A 315 11.07 8.26 0.48
CA PRO A 315 10.24 9.41 0.13
C PRO A 315 11.13 10.50 -0.50
N PHE A 316 11.00 10.67 -1.81
CA PHE A 316 11.70 11.66 -2.61
C PHE A 316 10.92 12.97 -2.67
N MET A 317 11.51 14.04 -2.16
CA MET A 317 10.93 15.38 -2.04
C MET A 317 10.97 16.19 -3.34
N ILE A 318 10.54 15.62 -4.47
CA ILE A 318 10.63 16.27 -5.80
C ILE A 318 9.96 17.65 -5.86
N ARG A 319 8.91 17.84 -5.05
CA ARG A 319 8.20 19.12 -4.90
C ARG A 319 8.61 19.88 -3.64
N GLU A 320 9.88 19.83 -3.22
CA GLU A 320 10.32 20.51 -1.97
C GLU A 320 9.95 22.00 -1.93
N LYS A 321 9.88 22.65 -3.10
CA LYS A 321 9.52 24.07 -3.24
C LYS A 321 8.08 24.39 -2.86
N ASP A 322 7.19 23.40 -2.90
CA ASP A 322 5.77 23.53 -2.57
C ASP A 322 5.54 23.37 -1.06
N CYS A 323 6.60 23.10 -0.28
CA CYS A 323 6.49 22.95 1.16
C CYS A 323 5.97 24.23 1.82
N ILE A 324 4.92 24.06 2.63
CA ILE A 324 4.30 25.13 3.44
C ILE A 324 4.85 25.19 4.88
N PHE A 325 5.95 24.48 5.17
CA PHE A 325 6.62 24.47 6.47
C PHE A 325 5.73 24.13 7.69
N CYS A 326 4.74 23.24 7.51
CA CYS A 326 3.82 22.83 8.57
C CYS A 326 4.42 21.89 9.63
N MET A 327 5.64 21.38 9.42
CA MET A 327 6.37 20.45 10.30
C MET A 327 5.70 19.08 10.53
N ALA A 328 4.58 18.77 9.87
CA ALA A 328 3.88 17.51 10.05
C ALA A 328 4.77 16.29 9.74
N CYS A 329 5.50 16.32 8.62
CA CYS A 329 6.38 15.23 8.21
C CYS A 329 7.58 15.00 9.15
N GLU A 330 8.05 16.03 9.86
CA GLU A 330 9.11 15.91 10.87
C GLU A 330 8.60 15.18 12.12
N ASN A 331 7.36 15.49 12.54
CA ASN A 331 6.77 14.91 13.74
C ASN A 331 6.25 13.48 13.57
N VAL A 332 5.71 13.14 12.38
CA VAL A 332 5.13 11.80 12.16
C VAL A 332 6.17 10.75 11.76
N CYS A 333 7.41 11.13 11.48
CA CYS A 333 8.44 10.22 11.01
C CYS A 333 8.99 9.37 12.17
N PRO A 334 8.78 8.03 12.20
CA PRO A 334 9.19 7.21 13.34
C PRO A 334 10.69 7.24 13.64
N PRO A 335 11.61 7.12 12.67
CA PRO A 335 13.04 7.26 12.95
C PRO A 335 13.51 8.73 12.92
N GLN A 336 12.60 9.70 12.84
CA GLN A 336 12.91 11.14 12.74
C GLN A 336 13.97 11.44 11.68
N CYS A 337 13.81 10.89 10.48
CA CYS A 337 14.75 11.07 9.36
C CYS A 337 14.42 12.29 8.48
N VAL A 338 13.41 13.09 8.84
CA VAL A 338 12.98 14.27 8.07
C VAL A 338 13.30 15.52 8.87
N LYS A 339 13.92 16.52 8.24
CA LYS A 339 14.15 17.84 8.83
C LYS A 339 13.71 18.94 7.88
N ILE A 340 12.93 19.88 8.39
CA ILE A 340 12.47 21.04 7.62
C ILE A 340 13.30 22.27 7.99
N PHE A 341 13.76 23.01 6.97
CA PHE A 341 14.44 24.29 7.11
C PHE A 341 13.59 25.38 6.47
N GLN A 342 13.14 26.33 7.27
CA GLN A 342 12.36 27.47 6.77
C GLN A 342 13.24 28.40 5.93
N ARG A 343 12.68 28.97 4.86
CA ARG A 343 13.35 30.07 4.15
C ARG A 343 13.53 31.22 5.15
N ASN A 344 14.79 31.60 5.43
CA ASN A 344 15.23 32.68 6.32
C ASN A 344 15.55 32.33 7.79
N GLN A 345 15.83 31.06 8.11
CA GLN A 345 16.49 30.69 9.39
C GLN A 345 17.89 30.12 9.18
#